data_AF-A0A2Z7CTN8-F1
#
_entry.id   AF-A0A2Z7CTN8-F1
#
_cell.length_a   1.000
_cell.length_b   1.000
_cell.length_c   1.000
_cell.angle_alpha   90.00
_cell.angle_beta   90.00
_cell.angle_gamma   90.00
#
_symmetry.space_group_name_H-M   'P 1'
#
loop_
_entity.id
_entity.type
_entity.pdbx_description
1 polymer ?
#
loop_
_entity_poly.entity_id
_entity_poly.type
_entity_poly.pdbx_seq_one_letter_code
_entity_poly.pdbx_strand_id
1 'polypeptide(L)'
;LAPLLDRTGSGRLARIERFSLYLVRQMGFEDADECPQLRKLADEYLKRSKGVDEKIYEYLTNQPNSEELYVKLVEEFERCIVAYFAFHWSLAPVMINQALSADYDQKRLKNFVMAATRKQRFDKITKNLKVTRVFSTLVEEMKAIGNMSRELNTSSVMAPVALSERCPVLLLMGGGMGAGKSTVLKDIMKESFWSEAVANAVVVEADAFKETDVIYRALSSKGHHGDMLQTAELVHQSSTDAASSLLVTALNEGRDVIMDGTLSWVPFVEQTITMARNVHTHRYRMGEGYKVADDGTVIENYWVPIEDEEEENKIRKPYRIELVGVICDAYLAVVRGIRRAIQIGRAVRVNSQLKSHKRFASAFPRYCELVDNARLYCTNAPGGPPQLIAWKDGNSKILVDVDEIKCLDAVTSLNDEAKCIHELHKNPDQIYESGSVWKDLVLLPTRPSLQLELKTVVKKIETPVSS
;
A
#
# COMPACT_ATOMS: atom_id res chain seq x y z
N LEU A 1 7.00 -16.32 -19.92
CA LEU A 1 7.02 -15.66 -18.59
C LEU A 1 6.97 -14.14 -18.68
N ALA A 2 7.86 -13.45 -19.40
CA ALA A 2 7.74 -11.99 -19.51
C ALA A 2 6.65 -11.55 -20.52
N PRO A 3 5.96 -10.42 -20.29
CA PRO A 3 5.16 -9.75 -21.31
C PRO A 3 6.02 -9.28 -22.48
N LEU A 4 5.51 -9.44 -23.70
CA LEU A 4 6.22 -9.05 -24.92
C LEU A 4 6.30 -7.52 -25.06
N LEU A 5 7.37 -7.04 -25.71
CA LEU A 5 7.58 -5.63 -26.04
C LEU A 5 7.70 -5.46 -27.56
N ASP A 6 6.73 -4.79 -28.17
CA ASP A 6 6.83 -4.38 -29.58
C ASP A 6 7.61 -3.07 -29.67
N ARG A 7 8.79 -3.10 -30.29
CA ARG A 7 9.52 -1.88 -30.63
C ARG A 7 8.95 -1.30 -31.92
N THR A 8 8.32 -0.12 -31.85
CA THR A 8 7.96 0.60 -33.06
C THR A 8 9.24 1.14 -33.73
N GLY A 9 9.40 0.97 -35.04
CA GLY A 9 10.59 1.38 -35.81
C GLY A 9 10.91 2.88 -35.79
N SER A 10 10.15 3.70 -35.06
CA SER A 10 10.31 5.16 -34.94
C SER A 10 10.99 5.62 -33.64
N GLY A 11 11.47 4.71 -32.80
CA GLY A 11 12.12 5.07 -31.52
C GLY A 11 11.15 5.61 -30.45
N ARG A 12 9.83 5.55 -30.67
CA ARG A 12 8.80 5.85 -29.65
C ARG A 12 8.39 4.59 -28.86
N LEU A 13 8.06 4.81 -27.59
CA LEU A 13 7.63 3.87 -26.53
C LEU A 13 7.26 2.47 -27.02
N ALA A 14 7.98 1.46 -26.55
CA ALA A 14 7.66 0.05 -26.79
C ALA A 14 6.21 -0.22 -26.36
N ARG A 15 5.40 -0.80 -27.26
CA ARG A 15 4.05 -1.23 -26.92
C ARG A 15 4.17 -2.55 -26.17
N ILE A 16 3.85 -2.51 -24.88
CA ILE A 16 3.80 -3.71 -24.06
C ILE A 16 2.53 -4.52 -24.36
N GLU A 17 2.67 -5.84 -24.40
CA GLU A 17 1.59 -6.81 -24.54
C GLU A 17 0.51 -6.55 -23.48
N ARG A 18 -0.77 -6.57 -23.86
CA ARG A 18 -1.88 -6.39 -22.89
C ARG A 18 -2.02 -7.62 -21.99
N PHE A 19 -2.48 -7.42 -20.76
CA PHE A 19 -2.64 -8.50 -19.78
C PHE A 19 -3.47 -9.68 -20.28
N SER A 20 -4.66 -9.43 -20.87
CA SER A 20 -5.50 -10.50 -21.39
C SER A 20 -4.85 -11.31 -22.53
N LEU A 21 -4.04 -10.68 -23.38
CA LEU A 21 -3.25 -11.37 -24.42
C LEU A 21 -2.12 -12.20 -23.81
N TYR A 22 -1.40 -11.61 -22.86
CA TYR A 22 -0.35 -12.29 -22.12
C TYR A 22 -0.88 -13.56 -21.43
N LEU A 23 -2.05 -13.47 -20.78
CA LEU A 23 -2.68 -14.58 -20.07
C LEU A 23 -2.99 -15.74 -21.00
N VAL A 24 -3.66 -15.45 -22.13
CA VAL A 24 -4.02 -16.45 -23.13
C VAL A 24 -2.78 -17.13 -23.73
N ARG A 25 -1.73 -16.36 -24.00
CA ARG A 25 -0.44 -16.89 -24.44
C ARG A 25 0.22 -17.76 -23.37
N GLN A 26 0.15 -17.37 -22.08
CA GLN A 26 0.66 -18.21 -20.99
C GLN A 26 -0.12 -19.52 -20.84
N MET A 27 -1.42 -19.53 -21.14
CA MET A 27 -2.24 -20.74 -21.18
C MET A 27 -2.02 -21.59 -22.45
N GLY A 28 -1.14 -21.14 -23.36
CA GLY A 28 -0.70 -21.90 -24.52
C GLY A 28 -1.59 -21.80 -25.76
N PHE A 29 -2.46 -20.80 -25.85
CA PHE A 29 -3.17 -20.49 -27.10
C PHE A 29 -2.26 -19.73 -28.07
N GLU A 30 -2.34 -20.06 -29.36
CA GLU A 30 -1.54 -19.42 -30.41
C GLU A 30 -2.22 -18.14 -30.93
N ASP A 31 -3.54 -18.21 -31.14
CA ASP A 31 -4.36 -17.07 -31.50
C ASP A 31 -5.24 -16.64 -30.32
N ALA A 32 -5.11 -15.37 -29.94
CA ALA A 32 -5.87 -14.80 -28.84
C ALA A 32 -7.34 -14.54 -29.21
N ASP A 33 -7.70 -14.59 -30.49
CA ASP A 33 -9.09 -14.45 -30.93
C ASP A 33 -9.87 -15.77 -30.79
N GLU A 34 -9.21 -16.89 -30.43
CA GLU A 34 -9.86 -18.17 -30.08
C GLU A 34 -10.65 -18.12 -28.77
N CYS A 35 -10.38 -17.16 -27.88
CA CYS A 35 -10.96 -17.13 -26.53
C CYS A 35 -11.38 -15.71 -26.07
N PRO A 36 -12.31 -15.07 -26.79
CA PRO A 36 -12.71 -13.69 -26.53
C PRO A 36 -13.38 -13.51 -25.16
N GLN A 37 -14.17 -14.47 -24.66
CA GLN A 37 -14.81 -14.32 -23.35
C GLN A 37 -13.80 -14.47 -22.21
N LEU A 38 -12.87 -15.44 -22.29
CA LEU A 38 -11.77 -15.59 -21.33
C LEU A 38 -10.95 -14.31 -21.21
N ARG A 39 -10.61 -13.67 -22.33
CA ARG A 39 -9.87 -12.38 -22.33
C ARG A 39 -10.64 -11.29 -21.60
N LYS A 40 -11.95 -11.20 -21.84
CA LYS A 40 -12.82 -10.24 -21.16
C LYS A 40 -12.87 -10.52 -19.66
N LEU A 41 -13.02 -11.78 -19.26
CA LEU A 41 -13.01 -12.18 -17.84
C LEU A 41 -11.68 -11.86 -17.17
N ALA A 42 -10.55 -12.11 -17.85
CA ALA A 42 -9.22 -11.76 -17.34
C ALA A 42 -9.07 -10.24 -17.09
N ASP A 43 -9.49 -9.41 -18.05
CA ASP A 43 -9.44 -7.95 -17.91
C ASP A 43 -10.42 -7.44 -16.82
N GLU A 44 -11.61 -8.04 -16.70
CA GLU A 44 -12.56 -7.74 -15.64
C GLU A 44 -12.04 -8.18 -14.26
N TYR A 45 -11.35 -9.32 -14.18
CA TYR A 45 -10.79 -9.85 -12.94
C TYR A 45 -9.62 -8.98 -12.44
N LEU A 46 -8.73 -8.58 -13.36
CA LEU A 46 -7.64 -7.65 -13.05
C LEU A 46 -8.17 -6.32 -12.48
N LYS A 47 -9.27 -5.80 -13.05
CA LYS A 47 -9.97 -4.59 -12.58
C LYS A 47 -10.74 -4.78 -11.28
N ARG A 48 -10.96 -6.03 -10.89
CA ARG A 48 -11.92 -6.42 -9.85
C ARG A 48 -13.30 -5.80 -10.09
N SER A 49 -13.78 -5.93 -11.34
CA SER A 49 -15.11 -5.46 -11.74
C SER A 49 -16.20 -6.11 -10.89
N LYS A 50 -17.28 -5.36 -10.63
CA LYS A 50 -18.42 -5.87 -9.86
C LYS A 50 -19.03 -7.11 -10.54
N GLY A 51 -19.23 -8.17 -9.76
CA GLY A 51 -19.84 -9.41 -10.22
C GLY A 51 -18.89 -10.34 -11.00
N VAL A 52 -17.58 -10.10 -10.98
CA VAL A 52 -16.64 -10.86 -11.82
C VAL A 52 -16.50 -12.32 -11.37
N ASP A 53 -16.55 -12.59 -10.07
CA ASP A 53 -16.43 -13.96 -9.55
C ASP A 53 -17.62 -14.80 -10.02
N GLU A 54 -18.83 -14.24 -9.97
CA GLU A 54 -20.05 -14.88 -10.46
C GLU A 54 -19.99 -15.13 -11.97
N LYS A 55 -19.46 -14.18 -12.76
CA LYS A 55 -19.29 -14.36 -14.22
C LYS A 55 -18.26 -15.44 -14.56
N ILE A 56 -17.17 -15.53 -13.81
CA ILE A 56 -16.17 -16.59 -13.98
C ILE A 56 -16.79 -17.95 -13.64
N TYR A 57 -17.58 -18.01 -12.57
CA TYR A 57 -18.30 -19.22 -12.21
C TYR A 57 -19.32 -19.61 -13.29
N GLU A 58 -20.14 -18.65 -13.75
CA GLU A 58 -21.13 -18.84 -14.82
C GLU A 58 -20.51 -19.37 -16.12
N TYR A 59 -19.33 -18.85 -16.49
CA TYR A 59 -18.55 -19.30 -17.64
C TYR A 59 -18.20 -20.80 -17.57
N LEU A 60 -18.03 -21.34 -16.37
CA LEU A 60 -17.65 -22.74 -16.13
C LEU A 60 -18.83 -23.65 -15.75
N THR A 61 -20.02 -23.11 -15.47
CA THR A 61 -21.17 -23.86 -14.89
C THR A 61 -21.55 -25.11 -15.68
N ASN A 62 -21.41 -25.12 -17.01
CA ASN A 62 -21.78 -26.26 -17.85
C ASN A 62 -20.70 -27.34 -17.98
N GLN A 63 -19.59 -27.22 -17.24
CA GLN A 63 -18.50 -28.18 -17.25
C GLN A 63 -18.56 -29.10 -16.01
N PRO A 64 -18.13 -30.37 -16.13
CA PRO A 64 -17.97 -31.23 -14.97
C PRO A 64 -16.93 -30.61 -14.03
N ASN A 65 -17.14 -30.76 -12.71
CA ASN A 65 -16.26 -30.20 -11.67
C ASN A 65 -16.09 -28.67 -11.77
N SER A 66 -17.16 -27.93 -12.08
CA SER A 66 -17.15 -26.47 -12.25
C SER A 66 -16.54 -25.72 -11.04
N GLU A 67 -16.78 -26.18 -9.81
CA GLU A 67 -16.18 -25.60 -8.59
C GLU A 67 -14.66 -25.73 -8.57
N GLU A 68 -14.12 -26.91 -8.90
CA GLU A 68 -12.67 -27.15 -8.95
C GLU A 68 -12.03 -26.36 -10.10
N LEU A 69 -12.68 -26.33 -11.26
CA LEU A 69 -12.24 -25.54 -12.41
C LEU A 69 -12.23 -24.04 -12.12
N TYR A 70 -13.21 -23.55 -11.36
CA TYR A 70 -13.26 -22.16 -10.92
C TYR A 70 -12.03 -21.80 -10.08
N VAL A 71 -11.70 -22.63 -9.08
CA VAL A 71 -10.51 -22.43 -8.25
C VAL A 71 -9.24 -22.42 -9.12
N LYS A 72 -9.06 -23.42 -9.99
CA LYS A 72 -7.90 -23.51 -10.89
C LYS A 72 -7.78 -22.29 -11.81
N LEU A 73 -8.88 -21.81 -12.37
CA LEU A 73 -8.87 -20.67 -13.29
C LEU A 73 -8.54 -19.36 -12.55
N VAL A 74 -9.12 -19.15 -11.38
CA VAL A 74 -8.83 -17.98 -10.53
C VAL A 74 -7.37 -18.00 -10.07
N GLU A 75 -6.84 -19.14 -9.66
CA GLU A 75 -5.42 -19.29 -9.31
C GLU A 75 -4.49 -18.99 -10.50
N GLU A 76 -4.86 -19.42 -11.71
CA GLU A 76 -4.07 -19.11 -12.90
C GLU A 76 -4.16 -17.62 -13.28
N PHE A 77 -5.31 -16.97 -13.07
CA PHE A 77 -5.44 -15.51 -13.20
C PHE A 77 -4.50 -14.79 -12.24
N GLU A 78 -4.53 -15.14 -10.96
CA GLU A 78 -3.64 -14.56 -9.94
C GLU A 78 -2.17 -14.81 -10.26
N ARG A 79 -1.80 -16.04 -10.65
CA ARG A 79 -0.44 -16.39 -11.08
C ARG A 79 0.01 -15.57 -12.28
N CYS A 80 -0.87 -15.39 -13.28
CA CYS A 80 -0.58 -14.57 -14.44
C CYS A 80 -0.43 -13.09 -14.08
N ILE A 81 -1.26 -12.54 -13.16
CA ILE A 81 -1.15 -11.14 -12.70
C ILE A 81 0.20 -10.92 -12.02
N VAL A 82 0.55 -11.81 -11.10
CA VAL A 82 1.80 -11.76 -10.33
C VAL A 82 2.98 -11.82 -11.30
N ALA A 83 2.98 -12.76 -12.25
CA ALA A 83 4.02 -12.87 -13.28
C ALA A 83 4.09 -11.66 -14.25
N TYR A 84 2.94 -11.17 -14.72
CA TYR A 84 2.85 -10.07 -15.69
C TYR A 84 3.46 -8.78 -15.14
N PHE A 85 3.17 -8.45 -13.88
CA PHE A 85 3.68 -7.25 -13.22
C PHE A 85 5.09 -7.41 -12.62
N ALA A 86 5.76 -8.54 -12.83
CA ALA A 86 7.13 -8.75 -12.39
C ALA A 86 8.18 -8.08 -13.28
N PHE A 87 7.78 -7.64 -14.48
CA PHE A 87 8.67 -7.14 -15.51
C PHE A 87 8.33 -5.70 -15.90
N HIS A 88 9.30 -5.03 -16.52
CA HIS A 88 9.12 -3.72 -17.16
C HIS A 88 8.52 -2.66 -16.24
N TRP A 89 8.95 -2.56 -14.99
CA TRP A 89 8.40 -1.62 -13.99
C TRP A 89 8.50 -0.15 -14.40
N SER A 90 9.44 0.22 -15.27
CA SER A 90 9.49 1.55 -15.89
C SER A 90 8.28 1.85 -16.77
N LEU A 91 7.57 0.81 -17.24
CA LEU A 91 6.35 0.87 -18.03
C LEU A 91 5.09 0.63 -17.18
N ALA A 92 5.19 0.54 -15.83
CA ALA A 92 4.03 0.35 -14.96
C ALA A 92 2.89 1.38 -15.21
N PRO A 93 3.17 2.69 -15.41
CA PRO A 93 2.11 3.65 -15.77
C PRO A 93 1.40 3.31 -17.09
N VAL A 94 2.12 2.76 -18.06
CA VAL A 94 1.56 2.32 -19.35
C VAL A 94 0.67 1.10 -19.14
N MET A 95 1.13 0.10 -18.40
CA MET A 95 0.35 -1.10 -18.06
C MET A 95 -0.95 -0.74 -17.32
N ILE A 96 -0.88 0.14 -16.32
CA ILE A 96 -2.06 0.62 -15.56
C ILE A 96 -3.04 1.31 -16.51
N ASN A 97 -2.55 2.20 -17.39
CA ASN A 97 -3.41 2.91 -18.32
C ASN A 97 -4.04 1.98 -19.37
N GLN A 98 -3.30 0.98 -19.85
CA GLN A 98 -3.83 -0.06 -20.74
C GLN A 98 -4.93 -0.85 -20.06
N ALA A 99 -4.75 -1.25 -18.80
CA ALA A 99 -5.77 -1.96 -18.04
C ALA A 99 -7.02 -1.09 -17.89
N LEU A 100 -6.89 0.17 -17.48
CA LEU A 100 -8.03 1.07 -17.22
C LEU A 100 -8.77 1.55 -18.49
N SER A 101 -8.10 1.58 -19.63
CA SER A 101 -8.70 2.07 -20.88
C SER A 101 -9.53 0.99 -21.59
N ALA A 102 -10.84 1.16 -21.69
CA ALA A 102 -11.64 0.46 -22.71
C ALA A 102 -11.28 1.02 -24.10
N ASP A 103 -10.72 0.15 -24.94
CA ASP A 103 -10.17 0.38 -26.29
C ASP A 103 -9.23 1.59 -26.44
N TYR A 104 -7.92 1.28 -26.39
CA TYR A 104 -6.82 2.22 -26.59
C TYR A 104 -6.94 3.04 -27.89
N ASP A 105 -7.50 2.46 -28.95
CA ASP A 105 -7.49 3.06 -30.29
C ASP A 105 -8.55 4.18 -30.46
N GLN A 106 -9.71 4.09 -29.79
CA GLN A 106 -10.76 5.12 -29.88
C GLN A 106 -10.48 6.41 -29.07
N LYS A 107 -9.50 6.40 -28.14
CA LYS A 107 -9.27 7.51 -27.19
C LYS A 107 -7.93 8.23 -27.34
N ARG A 108 -7.14 7.91 -28.36
CA ARG A 108 -5.77 8.42 -28.54
C ARG A 108 -5.67 9.95 -28.61
N LEU A 109 -6.59 10.61 -29.35
CA LEU A 109 -6.63 12.07 -29.46
C LEU A 109 -6.98 12.73 -28.12
N LYS A 110 -7.98 12.20 -27.41
CA LYS A 110 -8.38 12.66 -26.07
C LYS A 110 -7.20 12.55 -25.08
N ASN A 111 -6.48 11.44 -25.12
CA ASN A 111 -5.32 11.22 -24.25
C ASN A 111 -4.20 12.24 -24.52
N PHE A 112 -3.94 12.55 -25.81
CA PHE A 112 -2.95 13.56 -26.20
C PHE A 112 -3.33 14.96 -25.70
N VAL A 113 -4.59 15.37 -25.89
CA VAL A 113 -5.10 16.66 -25.39
C VAL A 113 -5.04 16.74 -23.86
N MET A 114 -5.39 15.66 -23.16
CA MET A 114 -5.33 15.62 -21.69
C MET A 114 -3.91 15.71 -21.15
N ALA A 115 -2.93 15.11 -21.84
CA ALA A 115 -1.52 15.22 -21.51
C ALA A 115 -0.99 16.64 -21.77
N ALA A 116 -1.30 17.24 -22.92
CA ALA A 116 -0.85 18.58 -23.28
C ALA A 116 -1.41 19.67 -22.35
N THR A 117 -2.66 19.53 -21.91
CA THR A 117 -3.34 20.50 -21.04
C THR A 117 -3.14 20.23 -19.54
N ARG A 118 -2.42 19.17 -19.16
CA ARG A 118 -2.28 18.71 -17.76
C ARG A 118 -1.87 19.82 -16.81
N LYS A 119 -0.77 20.51 -17.09
CA LYS A 119 -0.21 21.55 -16.21
C LYS A 119 -1.21 22.67 -15.95
N GLN A 120 -1.81 23.22 -17.01
CA GLN A 120 -2.81 24.28 -16.91
C GLN A 120 -4.05 23.84 -16.11
N ARG A 121 -4.53 22.60 -16.31
CA ARG A 121 -5.66 22.06 -15.54
C ARG A 121 -5.33 21.93 -14.06
N PHE A 122 -4.17 21.40 -13.73
CA PHE A 122 -3.71 21.22 -12.36
C PHE A 122 -3.55 22.56 -11.64
N ASP A 123 -2.91 23.54 -12.29
CA ASP A 123 -2.71 24.89 -11.72
C ASP A 123 -4.05 25.58 -11.46
N LYS A 124 -5.00 25.49 -12.41
CA LYS A 124 -6.33 26.09 -12.27
C LYS A 124 -7.11 25.48 -11.11
N ILE A 125 -7.15 24.15 -11.00
CA ILE A 125 -7.88 23.45 -9.94
C ILE A 125 -7.24 23.74 -8.57
N THR A 126 -5.92 23.71 -8.50
CA THR A 126 -5.17 23.98 -7.26
C THR A 126 -5.42 25.40 -6.75
N LYS A 127 -5.36 26.40 -7.64
CA LYS A 127 -5.64 27.79 -7.27
C LYS A 127 -7.07 27.97 -6.77
N ASN A 128 -8.04 27.38 -7.47
CA ASN A 128 -9.46 27.54 -7.13
C ASN A 128 -9.84 26.88 -5.80
N LEU A 129 -9.21 25.77 -5.44
CA LEU A 129 -9.56 24.99 -4.25
C LEU A 129 -8.63 25.23 -3.05
N LYS A 130 -7.63 26.12 -3.17
CA LYS A 130 -6.62 26.33 -2.13
C LYS A 130 -7.21 26.65 -0.76
N VAL A 131 -8.14 27.61 -0.69
CA VAL A 131 -8.76 28.02 0.58
C VAL A 131 -9.69 26.93 1.09
N THR A 132 -10.54 26.37 0.21
CA THR A 132 -11.45 25.27 0.55
C THR A 132 -10.70 24.07 1.15
N ARG A 133 -9.53 23.75 0.62
CA ARG A 133 -8.66 22.67 1.11
C ARG A 133 -8.22 22.88 2.55
N VAL A 134 -7.82 24.10 2.92
CA VAL A 134 -7.38 24.40 4.30
C VAL A 134 -8.53 24.15 5.27
N PHE A 135 -9.70 24.72 5.01
CA PHE A 135 -10.88 24.52 5.86
C PHE A 135 -11.33 23.06 5.90
N SER A 136 -11.36 22.36 4.78
CA SER A 136 -11.74 20.94 4.76
C SER A 136 -10.76 20.08 5.55
N THR A 137 -9.46 20.35 5.46
CA THR A 137 -8.43 19.60 6.17
C THR A 137 -8.57 19.79 7.68
N LEU A 138 -8.75 21.03 8.15
CA LEU A 138 -9.02 21.32 9.55
C LEU A 138 -10.28 20.62 10.06
N VAL A 139 -11.36 20.60 9.27
CA VAL A 139 -12.58 19.88 9.63
C VAL A 139 -12.34 18.37 9.76
N GLU A 140 -11.55 17.77 8.86
CA GLU A 140 -11.22 16.34 8.95
C GLU A 140 -10.30 16.05 10.15
N GLU A 141 -9.33 16.92 10.46
CA GLU A 141 -8.54 16.82 11.70
C GLU A 141 -9.42 16.90 12.95
N MET A 142 -10.34 17.88 13.00
CA MET A 142 -11.30 18.02 14.10
C MET A 142 -12.24 16.82 14.21
N LYS A 143 -12.64 16.18 13.10
CA LYS A 143 -13.41 14.93 13.15
C LYS A 143 -12.57 13.76 13.64
N ALA A 144 -11.31 13.64 13.23
CA ALA A 144 -10.43 12.58 13.69
C ALA A 144 -10.14 12.69 15.20
N ILE A 145 -10.05 13.91 15.73
CA ILE A 145 -9.91 14.18 17.17
C ILE A 145 -11.25 14.04 17.91
N GLY A 146 -12.33 14.57 17.31
CA GLY A 146 -13.62 14.87 17.93
C GLY A 146 -14.78 13.94 17.58
N ASN A 147 -14.59 12.87 16.79
CA ASN A 147 -15.64 11.86 16.54
C ASN A 147 -16.05 11.06 17.81
N MET A 148 -15.59 11.46 19.00
CA MET A 148 -16.10 11.01 20.29
C MET A 148 -16.57 12.15 21.21
N SER A 149 -16.45 13.43 20.82
CA SER A 149 -16.99 14.54 21.59
C SER A 149 -18.45 14.89 21.24
N ARG A 150 -19.13 14.08 20.42
CA ARG A 150 -20.59 14.19 20.22
C ARG A 150 -21.44 13.56 21.33
N GLU A 151 -20.82 12.93 22.33
CA GLU A 151 -21.49 12.57 23.61
C GLU A 151 -21.17 13.55 24.75
N LEU A 152 -20.45 14.65 24.48
CA LEU A 152 -19.98 15.57 25.53
C LEU A 152 -21.02 16.60 26.01
N ASN A 153 -22.30 16.41 25.70
CA ASN A 153 -23.38 17.16 26.35
C ASN A 153 -24.07 16.40 27.50
N THR A 154 -23.65 15.16 27.80
CA THR A 154 -23.92 14.52 29.10
C THR A 154 -22.92 13.39 29.34
N SER A 155 -22.09 13.53 30.36
CA SER A 155 -21.11 12.55 30.89
C SER A 155 -19.66 12.70 30.43
N SER A 156 -18.93 13.59 31.09
CA SER A 156 -17.47 13.48 31.28
C SER A 156 -17.10 12.30 32.21
N VAL A 157 -17.91 11.23 32.24
CA VAL A 157 -17.92 10.17 33.28
C VAL A 157 -17.79 8.75 32.69
N MET A 158 -17.78 8.58 31.37
CA MET A 158 -17.92 7.25 30.74
C MET A 158 -16.74 6.83 29.83
N ALA A 159 -15.52 7.30 30.07
CA ALA A 159 -14.38 6.49 29.67
C ALA A 159 -14.30 5.31 30.66
N PRO A 160 -14.20 4.04 30.21
CA PRO A 160 -13.98 2.92 31.11
C PRO A 160 -12.85 3.26 32.08
N VAL A 161 -13.10 3.16 33.40
CA VAL A 161 -12.14 3.55 34.46
C VAL A 161 -10.75 2.92 34.23
N ALA A 162 -10.71 1.74 33.63
CA ALA A 162 -9.48 1.04 33.24
C ALA A 162 -8.61 1.78 32.20
N LEU A 163 -9.19 2.59 31.31
CA LEU A 163 -8.45 3.33 30.27
C LEU A 163 -7.82 4.63 30.80
N SER A 164 -8.47 5.32 31.74
CA SER A 164 -7.94 6.55 32.36
C SER A 164 -6.88 6.27 33.43
N GLU A 165 -6.86 5.06 34.00
CA GLU A 165 -5.87 4.65 35.01
C GLU A 165 -4.58 4.07 34.43
N ARG A 166 -4.49 3.80 33.13
CA ARG A 166 -3.27 3.27 32.50
C ARG A 166 -2.42 4.32 31.78
N CYS A 167 -1.20 3.94 31.40
CA CYS A 167 -0.40 4.72 30.46
C CYS A 167 -1.04 4.69 29.06
N PRO A 168 -1.05 5.81 28.31
CA PRO A 168 -1.52 5.82 26.93
C PRO A 168 -0.56 5.03 26.03
N VAL A 169 -1.08 4.49 24.93
CA VAL A 169 -0.30 3.65 24.00
C VAL A 169 -0.15 4.33 22.65
N LEU A 170 1.09 4.41 22.16
CA LEU A 170 1.42 4.79 20.78
C LEU A 170 1.81 3.52 20.02
N LEU A 171 0.95 3.09 19.10
CA LEU A 171 1.23 2.00 18.16
C LEU A 171 1.79 2.57 16.86
N LEU A 172 3.07 2.32 16.61
CA LEU A 172 3.76 2.63 15.37
C LEU A 172 3.63 1.45 14.41
N MET A 173 2.80 1.59 13.36
CA MET A 173 2.72 0.62 12.27
C MET A 173 3.71 1.02 11.18
N GLY A 174 4.71 0.16 10.94
CA GLY A 174 5.78 0.36 9.97
C GLY A 174 5.80 -0.73 8.90
N GLY A 175 6.38 -0.41 7.75
CA GLY A 175 6.46 -1.34 6.63
C GLY A 175 6.35 -0.63 5.30
N GLY A 176 7.09 -1.15 4.32
CA GLY A 176 7.06 -0.62 2.96
C GLY A 176 5.64 -0.54 2.39
N MET A 177 5.44 0.37 1.45
CA MET A 177 4.14 0.48 0.75
C MET A 177 3.77 -0.86 0.11
N GLY A 178 2.53 -1.32 0.25
CA GLY A 178 2.09 -2.62 -0.26
C GLY A 178 2.57 -3.84 0.55
N ALA A 179 3.23 -3.64 1.70
CA ALA A 179 3.67 -4.74 2.57
C ALA A 179 2.53 -5.49 3.27
N GLY A 180 1.27 -5.03 3.19
CA GLY A 180 0.14 -5.69 3.85
C GLY A 180 -0.14 -5.23 5.28
N LYS A 181 0.30 -4.01 5.66
CA LYS A 181 0.07 -3.41 6.99
C LYS A 181 -1.38 -3.48 7.44
N SER A 182 -2.33 -3.13 6.56
CA SER A 182 -3.76 -3.14 6.89
C SER A 182 -4.28 -4.55 7.22
N THR A 183 -3.67 -5.62 6.70
CA THR A 183 -4.03 -7.00 7.06
C THR A 183 -3.60 -7.30 8.50
N VAL A 184 -2.35 -6.98 8.85
CA VAL A 184 -1.83 -7.15 10.22
C VAL A 184 -2.59 -6.28 11.22
N LEU A 185 -2.88 -5.03 10.85
CA LEU A 185 -3.63 -4.11 11.70
C LEU A 185 -5.00 -4.66 12.07
N LYS A 186 -5.73 -5.26 11.11
CA LYS A 186 -7.04 -5.87 11.36
C LYS A 186 -6.98 -6.97 12.42
N ASP A 187 -5.89 -7.73 12.47
CA ASP A 187 -5.74 -8.79 13.46
C ASP A 187 -5.32 -8.23 14.83
N ILE A 188 -4.45 -7.21 14.85
CA ILE A 188 -4.11 -6.48 16.09
C ILE A 188 -5.33 -5.84 16.71
N MET A 189 -6.23 -5.25 15.91
CA MET A 189 -7.46 -4.64 16.42
C MET A 189 -8.42 -5.62 17.08
N LYS A 190 -8.24 -6.94 16.88
CA LYS A 190 -9.02 -7.99 17.56
C LYS A 190 -8.38 -8.44 18.88
N GLU A 191 -7.15 -8.03 19.17
CA GLU A 191 -6.49 -8.34 20.44
C GLU A 191 -7.24 -7.67 21.59
N SER A 192 -7.23 -8.30 22.77
CA SER A 192 -8.02 -7.86 23.94
C SER A 192 -7.87 -6.36 24.22
N PHE A 193 -6.63 -5.87 24.27
CA PHE A 193 -6.34 -4.46 24.49
C PHE A 193 -6.99 -3.54 23.43
N TRP A 194 -6.73 -3.80 22.14
CA TRP A 194 -7.20 -2.91 21.07
C TRP A 194 -8.70 -3.06 20.83
N SER A 195 -9.30 -4.21 21.08
CA SER A 195 -10.74 -4.40 20.95
C SER A 195 -11.54 -3.45 21.86
N GLU A 196 -10.98 -3.09 23.03
CA GLU A 196 -11.57 -2.14 23.97
C GLU A 196 -11.08 -0.69 23.72
N ALA A 197 -9.82 -0.50 23.35
CA ALA A 197 -9.21 0.81 23.19
C ALA A 197 -9.45 1.46 21.82
N VAL A 198 -9.68 0.68 20.75
CA VAL A 198 -9.74 1.20 19.36
C VAL A 198 -10.85 2.21 19.14
N ALA A 199 -11.99 2.04 19.82
CA ALA A 199 -13.10 2.98 19.75
C ALA A 199 -12.69 4.38 20.22
N ASN A 200 -11.68 4.44 21.10
CA ASN A 200 -11.16 5.67 21.68
C ASN A 200 -9.79 6.12 21.14
N ALA A 201 -9.17 5.32 20.27
CA ALA A 201 -7.85 5.60 19.72
C ALA A 201 -7.92 6.56 18.53
N VAL A 202 -6.91 7.43 18.40
CA VAL A 202 -6.74 8.30 17.23
C VAL A 202 -5.91 7.56 16.19
N VAL A 203 -6.51 7.29 15.02
CA VAL A 203 -5.80 6.70 13.88
C VAL A 203 -5.21 7.80 13.02
N VAL A 204 -3.89 7.82 12.88
CA VAL A 204 -3.14 8.77 12.08
C VAL A 204 -2.64 8.06 10.82
N GLU A 205 -3.29 8.33 9.69
CA GLU A 205 -2.90 7.82 8.36
C GLU A 205 -2.88 8.98 7.35
N ALA A 206 -1.69 9.32 6.83
CA ALA A 206 -1.56 10.40 5.83
C ALA A 206 -2.35 10.10 4.55
N ASP A 207 -2.49 8.84 4.17
CA ASP A 207 -3.24 8.46 2.97
C ASP A 207 -4.76 8.67 3.13
N ALA A 208 -5.32 8.61 4.34
CA ALA A 208 -6.74 8.92 4.59
C ALA A 208 -7.04 10.41 4.29
N PHE A 209 -6.12 11.32 4.67
CA PHE A 209 -6.22 12.74 4.34
C PHE A 209 -6.08 13.02 2.83
N LYS A 210 -5.36 12.18 2.08
CA LYS A 210 -5.32 12.32 0.61
C LYS A 210 -6.67 12.02 -0.02
N GLU A 211 -7.39 11.01 0.48
CA GLU A 211 -8.68 10.59 -0.05
C GLU A 211 -9.79 11.61 0.25
N THR A 212 -9.66 12.39 1.32
CA THR A 212 -10.57 13.49 1.65
C THR A 212 -10.18 14.83 1.04
N ASP A 213 -8.95 14.98 0.56
CA ASP A 213 -8.45 16.20 -0.07
C ASP A 213 -9.31 16.61 -1.29
N VAL A 214 -9.85 17.82 -1.25
CA VAL A 214 -10.74 18.36 -2.28
C VAL A 214 -10.06 18.49 -3.65
N ILE A 215 -8.75 18.74 -3.69
CA ILE A 215 -7.96 18.80 -4.93
C ILE A 215 -7.78 17.39 -5.48
N TYR A 216 -7.43 16.42 -4.61
CA TYR A 216 -7.29 15.02 -5.01
C TYR A 216 -8.60 14.48 -5.60
N ARG A 217 -9.74 14.72 -4.94
CA ARG A 217 -11.07 14.32 -5.43
C ARG A 217 -11.42 15.00 -6.74
N ALA A 218 -11.17 16.31 -6.87
CA ALA A 218 -11.47 17.05 -8.10
C ALA A 218 -10.64 16.56 -9.30
N LEU A 219 -9.35 16.28 -9.08
CA LEU A 219 -8.45 15.77 -10.12
C LEU A 219 -8.70 14.30 -10.44
N SER A 220 -9.03 13.47 -9.45
CA SER A 220 -9.32 12.04 -9.67
C SER A 220 -10.66 11.82 -10.38
N SER A 221 -11.68 12.64 -10.06
CA SER A 221 -13.00 12.54 -10.70
C SER A 221 -13.06 13.14 -12.10
N LYS A 222 -12.31 14.21 -12.38
CA LYS A 222 -12.31 14.92 -13.67
C LYS A 222 -11.07 14.64 -14.53
N GLY A 223 -10.11 13.87 -14.00
CA GLY A 223 -8.81 13.64 -14.62
C GLY A 223 -8.75 12.42 -15.53
N HIS A 224 -7.63 12.29 -16.23
CA HIS A 224 -7.30 11.13 -17.05
C HIS A 224 -6.52 10.11 -16.21
N HIS A 225 -6.71 8.80 -16.42
CA HIS A 225 -6.01 7.75 -15.65
C HIS A 225 -4.48 7.90 -15.68
N GLY A 226 -3.93 8.46 -16.76
CA GLY A 226 -2.50 8.77 -16.88
C GLY A 226 -1.98 9.91 -15.98
N ASP A 227 -2.85 10.58 -15.23
CA ASP A 227 -2.51 11.68 -14.30
C ASP A 227 -2.53 11.23 -12.83
N MET A 228 -2.87 9.97 -12.56
CA MET A 228 -3.09 9.43 -11.20
C MET A 228 -1.87 9.64 -10.29
N LEU A 229 -0.67 9.40 -10.81
CA LEU A 229 0.57 9.52 -10.06
C LEU A 229 0.88 10.97 -9.68
N GLN A 230 0.79 11.89 -10.65
CA GLN A 230 1.01 13.31 -10.41
C GLN A 230 -0.04 13.90 -9.47
N THR A 231 -1.28 13.40 -9.52
CA THR A 231 -2.36 13.80 -8.63
C THR A 231 -2.06 13.42 -7.19
N ALA A 232 -1.61 12.17 -6.95
CA ALA A 232 -1.24 11.70 -5.62
C ALA A 232 -0.04 12.48 -5.03
N GLU A 233 0.93 12.84 -5.86
CA GLU A 233 2.12 13.58 -5.45
C GLU A 233 1.82 15.04 -5.11
N LEU A 234 0.93 15.69 -5.86
CA LEU A 234 0.53 17.07 -5.63
C LEU A 234 -0.04 17.28 -4.22
N VAL A 235 -0.76 16.27 -3.70
CA VAL A 235 -1.39 16.34 -2.38
C VAL A 235 -0.56 15.72 -1.27
N HIS A 236 0.60 15.14 -1.58
CA HIS A 236 1.35 14.35 -0.61
C HIS A 236 1.82 15.15 0.60
N GLN A 237 2.36 16.35 0.38
CA GLN A 237 2.90 17.17 1.47
C GLN A 237 1.80 17.58 2.44
N SER A 238 0.69 18.15 1.96
CA SER A 238 -0.38 18.62 2.85
C SER A 238 -1.01 17.50 3.66
N SER A 239 -1.15 16.30 3.07
CA SER A 239 -1.71 15.16 3.80
C SER A 239 -0.74 14.62 4.85
N THR A 240 0.57 14.78 4.61
CA THR A 240 1.61 14.46 5.60
C THR A 240 1.61 15.50 6.72
N ASP A 241 1.45 16.79 6.39
CA ASP A 241 1.35 17.87 7.37
C ASP A 241 0.11 17.70 8.24
N ALA A 242 -1.05 17.39 7.65
CA ALA A 242 -2.31 17.15 8.36
C ALA A 242 -2.21 15.95 9.32
N ALA A 243 -1.62 14.85 8.86
CA ALA A 243 -1.36 13.69 9.72
C ALA A 243 -0.40 14.03 10.86
N SER A 244 0.62 14.85 10.61
CA SER A 244 1.57 15.29 11.64
C SER A 244 0.93 16.23 12.67
N SER A 245 0.04 17.12 12.22
CA SER A 245 -0.80 17.99 13.06
C SER A 245 -1.70 17.17 13.98
N LEU A 246 -2.41 16.19 13.42
CA LEU A 246 -3.24 15.25 14.17
C LEU A 246 -2.42 14.46 15.20
N LEU A 247 -1.24 13.97 14.81
CA LEU A 247 -0.35 13.19 15.66
C LEU A 247 0.10 13.96 16.90
N VAL A 248 0.69 15.15 16.71
CA VAL A 248 1.19 15.95 17.84
C VAL A 248 0.04 16.37 18.77
N THR A 249 -1.12 16.69 18.20
CA THR A 249 -2.30 17.04 18.99
C THR A 249 -2.78 15.85 19.83
N ALA A 250 -2.91 14.67 19.23
CA ALA A 250 -3.35 13.48 19.94
C ALA A 250 -2.38 13.05 21.05
N LEU A 251 -1.07 13.17 20.81
CA LEU A 251 -0.04 12.83 21.78
C LEU A 251 0.03 13.83 22.95
N ASN A 252 -0.11 15.13 22.68
CA ASN A 252 -0.20 16.14 23.73
C ASN A 252 -1.41 15.92 24.66
N GLU A 253 -2.52 15.40 24.11
CA GLU A 253 -3.75 15.12 24.86
C GLU A 253 -3.75 13.75 25.54
N GLY A 254 -2.65 12.98 25.48
CA GLY A 254 -2.54 11.69 26.16
C GLY A 254 -3.50 10.61 25.61
N ARG A 255 -3.90 10.71 24.33
CA ARG A 255 -4.77 9.74 23.67
C ARG A 255 -3.99 8.49 23.26
N ASP A 256 -4.65 7.34 23.18
CA ASP A 256 -4.07 6.22 22.43
C ASP A 256 -4.00 6.61 20.96
N VAL A 257 -2.86 6.30 20.33
CA VAL A 257 -2.59 6.68 18.94
C VAL A 257 -2.15 5.44 18.17
N ILE A 258 -2.74 5.26 16.99
CA ILE A 258 -2.30 4.29 16.00
C ILE A 258 -1.76 5.08 14.82
N MET A 259 -0.45 5.07 14.61
CA MET A 259 0.21 5.76 13.51
C MET A 259 0.51 4.77 12.40
N ASP A 260 -0.22 4.84 11.28
CA ASP A 260 0.04 4.05 10.07
C ASP A 260 0.95 4.81 9.11
N GLY A 261 2.20 4.36 9.03
CA GLY A 261 3.22 4.95 8.17
C GLY A 261 4.10 3.91 7.50
N THR A 262 5.01 4.39 6.65
CA THR A 262 6.11 3.52 6.17
C THR A 262 7.19 3.35 7.23
N LEU A 263 7.35 4.34 8.11
CA LEU A 263 8.46 4.48 9.06
C LEU A 263 9.84 4.36 8.36
N SER A 264 9.91 4.76 7.09
CA SER A 264 11.11 4.64 6.25
C SER A 264 12.11 5.79 6.43
N TRP A 265 11.76 6.81 7.21
CA TRP A 265 12.60 7.99 7.42
C TRP A 265 13.01 8.09 8.89
N VAL A 266 14.25 7.67 9.18
CA VAL A 266 14.75 7.48 10.56
C VAL A 266 14.62 8.74 11.42
N PRO A 267 15.08 9.94 10.99
CA PRO A 267 15.04 11.12 11.86
C PRO A 267 13.63 11.48 12.32
N PHE A 268 12.64 11.35 11.43
CA PHE A 268 11.23 11.58 11.78
C PHE A 268 10.73 10.60 12.84
N VAL A 269 11.02 9.31 12.69
CA VAL A 269 10.57 8.27 13.63
C VAL A 269 11.21 8.47 15.00
N GLU A 270 12.51 8.74 15.05
CA GLU A 270 13.23 8.96 16.31
C GLU A 270 12.79 10.21 17.04
N GLN A 271 12.63 11.32 16.32
CA GLN A 271 12.09 12.55 16.91
C GLN A 271 10.65 12.33 17.41
N THR A 272 9.84 11.54 16.70
CA THR A 272 8.47 11.19 17.13
C THR A 272 8.46 10.34 18.40
N ILE A 273 9.33 9.34 18.49
CA ILE A 273 9.49 8.53 19.70
C ILE A 273 9.94 9.42 20.86
N THR A 274 10.93 10.29 20.62
CA THR A 274 11.44 11.23 21.63
C THR A 274 10.34 12.16 22.14
N MET A 275 9.54 12.73 21.23
CA MET A 275 8.37 13.53 21.59
C MET A 275 7.39 12.70 22.42
N ALA A 276 6.98 11.51 21.97
CA ALA A 276 6.02 10.66 22.68
C ALA A 276 6.50 10.26 24.09
N ARG A 277 7.81 10.10 24.29
CA ARG A 277 8.39 9.89 25.64
C ARG A 277 8.28 11.12 26.53
N ASN A 278 8.29 12.33 25.96
CA ASN A 278 8.35 13.60 26.71
C ASN A 278 7.01 14.35 26.81
N VAL A 279 5.97 14.00 26.04
CA VAL A 279 4.67 14.72 26.05
C VAL A 279 3.95 14.74 27.40
N HIS A 280 4.37 13.87 28.33
CA HIS A 280 3.86 13.85 29.70
C HIS A 280 4.46 14.95 30.60
N THR A 281 5.57 15.58 30.19
CA THR A 281 6.24 16.68 30.91
C THR A 281 6.26 17.99 30.11
N HIS A 282 6.21 17.93 28.77
CA HIS A 282 6.28 19.10 27.90
C HIS A 282 5.23 18.98 26.80
N ARG A 283 4.67 20.11 26.33
CA ARG A 283 3.90 20.10 25.09
C ARG A 283 4.79 20.33 23.89
N TYR A 284 4.33 19.84 22.74
CA TYR A 284 5.02 19.98 21.46
C TYR A 284 4.12 20.60 20.39
N ARG A 285 4.72 21.23 19.39
CA ARG A 285 4.08 21.60 18.13
C ARG A 285 4.88 21.06 16.94
N MET A 286 4.28 21.10 15.76
CA MET A 286 5.01 20.85 14.52
C MET A 286 6.17 21.83 14.36
N GLY A 287 7.33 21.27 14.03
CA GLY A 287 8.51 21.99 13.57
C GLY A 287 8.47 22.26 12.06
N GLU A 288 9.61 22.67 11.52
CA GLU A 288 9.73 22.98 10.09
C GLU A 288 9.73 21.75 9.17
N GLY A 289 9.90 20.56 9.76
CA GLY A 289 10.10 19.31 9.04
C GLY A 289 11.49 19.24 8.42
N TYR A 290 11.57 18.62 7.24
CA TYR A 290 12.77 18.55 6.42
C TYR A 290 12.76 19.65 5.36
N LYS A 291 13.74 20.55 5.40
CA LYS A 291 13.95 21.60 4.40
C LYS A 291 15.42 21.66 4.00
N VAL A 292 15.66 21.92 2.73
CA VAL A 292 16.99 22.25 2.20
C VAL A 292 16.95 23.71 1.76
N ALA A 293 17.78 24.54 2.38
CA ALA A 293 17.91 25.95 2.02
C ALA A 293 18.69 26.13 0.70
N ASP A 294 18.62 27.31 0.11
CA ASP A 294 19.26 27.63 -1.18
C ASP A 294 20.79 27.49 -1.14
N ASP A 295 21.39 27.63 0.04
CA ASP A 295 22.83 27.43 0.31
C ASP A 295 23.22 25.96 0.53
N GLY A 296 22.25 25.04 0.48
CA GLY A 296 22.43 23.61 0.73
C GLY A 296 22.33 23.19 2.20
N THR A 297 22.11 24.14 3.12
CA THR A 297 21.92 23.82 4.55
C THR A 297 20.65 23.00 4.75
N VAL A 298 20.75 21.90 5.50
CA VAL A 298 19.60 21.01 5.80
C VAL A 298 19.07 21.34 7.20
N ILE A 299 17.81 21.72 7.27
CA ILE A 299 17.05 21.84 8.51
C ILE A 299 16.15 20.60 8.61
N GLU A 300 16.30 19.84 9.69
CA GLU A 300 15.50 18.64 9.94
C GLU A 300 14.99 18.61 11.38
N ASN A 301 13.83 19.23 11.59
CA ASN A 301 13.20 19.34 12.90
C ASN A 301 11.68 19.20 12.79
N TYR A 302 11.16 18.07 13.24
CA TYR A 302 9.75 17.73 13.10
C TYR A 302 8.90 18.18 14.28
N TRP A 303 9.48 18.26 15.49
CA TRP A 303 8.74 18.56 16.72
C TRP A 303 9.48 19.56 17.58
N VAL A 304 8.80 20.63 17.98
CA VAL A 304 9.37 21.71 18.79
C VAL A 304 8.65 21.74 20.14
N PRO A 305 9.37 21.66 21.28
CA PRO A 305 8.74 21.82 22.59
C PRO A 305 8.21 23.25 22.75
N ILE A 306 7.13 23.39 23.50
CA ILE A 306 6.49 24.66 23.82
C ILE A 306 6.62 24.88 25.33
N GLU A 307 6.99 26.09 25.72
CA GLU A 307 6.93 26.54 27.12
C GLU A 307 5.46 26.74 27.48
N ASP A 308 4.88 25.81 28.22
CA ASP A 308 3.53 25.93 28.78
C ASP A 308 3.63 26.50 30.19
N GLU A 309 3.26 27.76 30.39
CA GLU A 309 3.23 28.42 31.71
C GLU A 309 1.97 28.10 32.55
N GLU A 310 0.96 27.42 31.98
CA GLU A 310 -0.41 27.38 32.56
C GLU A 310 -0.97 25.99 32.95
N GLU A 311 -0.22 24.88 32.85
CA GLU A 311 -0.76 23.52 33.09
C GLU A 311 -0.12 22.73 34.25
N GLU A 312 0.24 23.37 35.36
CA GLU A 312 0.85 22.71 36.54
C GLU A 312 -0.02 21.62 37.22
N ASN A 313 -1.28 21.41 36.81
CA ASN A 313 -2.26 20.58 37.56
C ASN A 313 -2.78 19.32 36.84
N LYS A 314 -2.30 18.94 35.64
CA LYS A 314 -2.67 17.67 35.00
C LYS A 314 -1.51 16.67 35.05
N ILE A 315 -1.62 15.66 35.93
CA ILE A 315 -0.68 14.53 35.97
C ILE A 315 -0.89 13.68 34.70
N ARG A 316 -0.03 13.85 33.69
CA ARG A 316 -0.01 13.03 32.48
C ARG A 316 0.92 11.83 32.68
N LYS A 317 0.53 10.68 32.12
CA LYS A 317 1.34 9.45 32.18
C LYS A 317 2.24 9.33 30.94
N PRO A 318 3.45 8.77 31.08
CA PRO A 318 4.32 8.53 29.93
C PRO A 318 3.69 7.48 28.98
N TYR A 319 3.94 7.63 27.68
CA TYR A 319 3.48 6.67 26.69
C TYR A 319 4.21 5.33 26.78
N ARG A 320 3.45 4.24 26.65
CA ARG A 320 3.97 2.95 26.19
C ARG A 320 4.01 2.98 24.66
N ILE A 321 5.15 2.67 24.06
CA ILE A 321 5.36 2.70 22.62
C ILE A 321 5.52 1.28 22.10
N GLU A 322 4.66 0.92 21.15
CA GLU A 322 4.65 -0.39 20.50
C GLU A 322 4.98 -0.22 19.01
N LEU A 323 5.89 -1.03 18.49
CA LEU A 323 6.23 -1.08 17.07
C LEU A 323 5.68 -2.36 16.46
N VAL A 324 4.96 -2.23 15.36
CA VAL A 324 4.59 -3.37 14.52
C VAL A 324 5.13 -3.12 13.13
N GLY A 325 6.17 -3.88 12.77
CA GLY A 325 6.73 -3.93 11.45
C GLY A 325 6.03 -4.95 10.57
N VAL A 326 5.86 -4.63 9.30
CA VAL A 326 5.36 -5.56 8.29
C VAL A 326 6.27 -5.55 7.08
N ILE A 327 6.77 -6.73 6.72
CA ILE A 327 7.60 -6.95 5.54
C ILE A 327 6.96 -7.97 4.60
N CYS A 328 7.37 -7.90 3.35
CA CYS A 328 7.15 -8.95 2.37
C CYS A 328 8.24 -8.85 1.31
N ASP A 329 8.32 -9.84 0.43
CA ASP A 329 9.05 -9.74 -0.83
C ASP A 329 8.63 -8.46 -1.55
N ALA A 330 9.61 -7.62 -1.87
CA ALA A 330 9.36 -6.32 -2.48
C ALA A 330 8.74 -6.46 -3.88
N TYR A 331 8.99 -7.56 -4.58
CA TYR A 331 8.30 -7.86 -5.84
C TYR A 331 6.78 -7.97 -5.62
N LEU A 332 6.34 -8.71 -4.60
CA LEU A 332 4.92 -8.80 -4.26
C LEU A 332 4.32 -7.44 -3.93
N ALA A 333 5.07 -6.60 -3.20
CA ALA A 333 4.62 -5.25 -2.89
C ALA A 333 4.41 -4.42 -4.17
N VAL A 334 5.31 -4.52 -5.15
CA VAL A 334 5.18 -3.83 -6.45
C VAL A 334 3.92 -4.29 -7.19
N VAL A 335 3.68 -5.61 -7.27
CA VAL A 335 2.46 -6.16 -7.87
C VAL A 335 1.22 -5.62 -7.16
N ARG A 336 1.18 -5.64 -5.82
CA ARG A 336 0.08 -5.10 -5.01
C ARG A 336 -0.13 -3.61 -5.26
N GLY A 337 0.94 -2.83 -5.39
CA GLY A 337 0.91 -1.40 -5.70
C GLY A 337 0.28 -1.11 -7.07
N ILE A 338 0.68 -1.87 -8.09
CA ILE A 338 0.13 -1.76 -9.44
C ILE A 338 -1.35 -2.19 -9.47
N ARG A 339 -1.70 -3.31 -8.83
CA ARG A 339 -3.10 -3.76 -8.72
C ARG A 339 -3.97 -2.73 -8.01
N ARG A 340 -3.49 -2.14 -6.91
CA ARG A 340 -4.20 -1.09 -6.18
C ARG A 340 -4.46 0.13 -7.05
N ALA A 341 -3.51 0.49 -7.93
CA ALA A 341 -3.70 1.56 -8.90
C ALA A 341 -4.84 1.25 -9.89
N ILE A 342 -4.93 0.02 -10.36
CA ILE A 342 -5.96 -0.43 -11.31
C ILE A 342 -7.34 -0.54 -10.62
N GLN A 343 -7.40 -1.13 -9.43
CA GLN A 343 -8.66 -1.48 -8.77
C GLN A 343 -9.31 -0.28 -8.08
N ILE A 344 -8.52 0.56 -7.39
CA ILE A 344 -9.04 1.66 -6.57
C ILE A 344 -8.41 3.01 -6.90
N GLY A 345 -7.66 3.11 -8.00
CA GLY A 345 -7.14 4.40 -8.48
C GLY A 345 -6.00 4.98 -7.64
N ARG A 346 -5.29 4.16 -6.85
CA ARG A 346 -4.19 4.62 -5.98
C ARG A 346 -2.83 4.12 -6.48
N ALA A 347 -2.23 4.87 -7.41
CA ALA A 347 -0.89 4.61 -7.92
C ALA A 347 0.22 5.12 -7.00
N VAL A 348 1.33 4.40 -6.98
CA VAL A 348 2.59 4.89 -6.42
C VAL A 348 3.77 4.49 -7.31
N ARG A 349 4.84 5.27 -7.30
CA ARG A 349 6.07 4.94 -8.03
C ARG A 349 6.69 3.67 -7.47
N VAL A 350 7.07 2.75 -8.36
CA VAL A 350 7.78 1.52 -8.00
C VAL A 350 9.08 1.81 -7.25
N ASN A 351 9.89 2.76 -7.73
CA ASN A 351 11.13 3.14 -7.04
C ASN A 351 10.88 3.65 -5.60
N SER A 352 9.87 4.51 -5.40
CA SER A 352 9.48 4.97 -4.05
C SER A 352 9.02 3.81 -3.16
N GLN A 353 8.34 2.83 -3.75
CA GLN A 353 7.93 1.61 -3.05
C GLN A 353 9.15 0.80 -2.58
N LEU A 354 10.07 0.47 -3.49
CA LEU A 354 11.28 -0.29 -3.17
C LEU A 354 12.15 0.45 -2.12
N LYS A 355 12.32 1.77 -2.27
CA LYS A 355 13.00 2.62 -1.28
C LYS A 355 12.36 2.53 0.10
N SER A 356 11.03 2.58 0.18
CA SER A 356 10.32 2.51 1.46
C SER A 356 10.53 1.16 2.17
N HIS A 357 10.55 0.06 1.41
CA HIS A 357 10.83 -1.29 1.92
C HIS A 357 12.25 -1.40 2.46
N LYS A 358 13.24 -1.07 1.63
CA LYS A 358 14.66 -1.13 1.98
C LYS A 358 14.99 -0.29 3.20
N ARG A 359 14.52 0.96 3.23
CA ARG A 359 14.79 1.88 4.35
C ARG A 359 14.12 1.44 5.64
N PHE A 360 12.86 0.99 5.59
CA PHE A 360 12.18 0.48 6.78
C PHE A 360 12.90 -0.76 7.34
N ALA A 361 13.19 -1.74 6.49
CA ALA A 361 13.89 -2.96 6.90
C ALA A 361 15.26 -2.66 7.52
N SER A 362 16.02 -1.75 6.91
CA SER A 362 17.33 -1.32 7.43
C SER A 362 17.23 -0.64 8.80
N ALA A 363 16.14 0.09 9.06
CA ALA A 363 15.95 0.85 10.30
C ALA A 363 15.27 0.04 11.42
N PHE A 364 14.60 -1.06 11.08
CA PHE A 364 13.80 -1.84 12.03
C PHE A 364 14.58 -2.24 13.29
N PRO A 365 15.82 -2.80 13.22
CA PRO A 365 16.58 -3.14 14.42
C PRO A 365 16.81 -1.95 15.36
N ARG A 366 17.15 -0.79 14.79
CA ARG A 366 17.34 0.46 15.55
C ARG A 366 16.05 0.91 16.22
N TYR A 367 14.90 0.81 15.54
CA TYR A 367 13.62 1.15 16.16
C TYR A 367 13.26 0.22 17.31
N CYS A 368 13.60 -1.07 17.23
CA CYS A 368 13.39 -2.01 18.32
C CYS A 368 14.11 -1.61 19.61
N GLU A 369 15.21 -0.87 19.55
CA GLU A 369 15.92 -0.38 20.73
C GLU A 369 15.22 0.80 21.42
N LEU A 370 14.39 1.55 20.68
CA LEU A 370 13.77 2.80 21.14
C LEU A 370 12.35 2.62 21.72
N VAL A 371 11.71 1.48 21.41
CA VAL A 371 10.31 1.18 21.79
C VAL A 371 10.24 0.14 22.90
N ASP A 372 9.10 0.07 23.59
CA ASP A 372 8.89 -0.89 24.67
C ASP A 372 8.69 -2.30 24.09
N ASN A 373 7.77 -2.42 23.12
CA ASN A 373 7.46 -3.69 22.47
C ASN A 373 7.65 -3.58 20.96
N ALA A 374 8.10 -4.65 20.33
CA ALA A 374 8.20 -4.72 18.88
C ALA A 374 7.72 -6.06 18.34
N ARG A 375 7.02 -6.06 17.21
CA ARG A 375 6.61 -7.27 16.48
C ARG A 375 6.93 -7.08 15.00
N LEU A 376 7.41 -8.11 14.33
CA LEU A 376 7.64 -8.11 12.88
C LEU A 376 6.83 -9.21 12.23
N TYR A 377 6.02 -8.85 11.24
CA TYR A 377 5.21 -9.78 10.48
C TYR A 377 5.69 -9.90 9.03
N CYS A 378 5.66 -11.13 8.50
CA CYS A 378 5.86 -11.43 7.09
C CYS A 378 4.50 -11.68 6.41
N THR A 379 4.29 -11.13 5.21
CA THR A 379 3.05 -11.34 4.42
C THR A 379 3.32 -11.96 3.04
N ASN A 380 4.32 -12.83 2.94
CA ASN A 380 4.66 -13.47 1.67
C ASN A 380 3.61 -14.46 1.18
N ALA A 381 2.89 -15.12 2.09
CA ALA A 381 1.82 -16.05 1.75
C ALA A 381 0.67 -15.32 1.02
N PRO A 382 0.48 -15.54 -0.30
CA PRO A 382 -0.60 -14.88 -1.04
C PRO A 382 -1.95 -15.37 -0.51
N GLY A 383 -2.77 -14.46 0.03
CA GLY A 383 -4.07 -14.80 0.62
C GLY A 383 -4.01 -15.54 1.96
N GLY A 384 -2.81 -15.84 2.48
CA GLY A 384 -2.59 -16.45 3.80
C GLY A 384 -2.54 -15.42 4.94
N PRO A 385 -2.61 -15.88 6.20
CA PRO A 385 -2.49 -15.00 7.36
C PRO A 385 -1.05 -14.43 7.46
N PRO A 386 -0.88 -13.23 8.04
CA PRO A 386 0.45 -12.72 8.36
C PRO A 386 1.17 -13.62 9.37
N GLN A 387 2.45 -13.90 9.12
CA GLN A 387 3.28 -14.73 10.00
C GLN A 387 4.12 -13.84 10.91
N LEU A 388 4.09 -14.06 12.22
CA LEU A 388 4.97 -13.37 13.17
C LEU A 388 6.38 -13.99 13.10
N ILE A 389 7.39 -13.18 12.77
CA ILE A 389 8.76 -13.65 12.53
C ILE A 389 9.80 -13.04 13.48
N ALA A 390 9.44 -11.98 14.20
CA ALA A 390 10.24 -11.44 15.29
C ALA A 390 9.36 -10.79 16.34
N TRP A 391 9.76 -10.86 17.61
CA TRP A 391 9.08 -10.17 18.69
C TRP A 391 10.06 -9.68 19.78
N LYS A 392 9.65 -8.64 20.49
CA LYS A 392 10.33 -8.05 21.63
C LYS A 392 9.26 -7.63 22.64
N ASP A 393 9.45 -8.01 23.88
CA ASP A 393 8.60 -7.60 25.01
C ASP A 393 9.46 -6.91 26.08
N GLY A 394 9.13 -5.66 26.41
CA GLY A 394 9.85 -4.83 27.37
C GLY A 394 11.35 -4.73 27.10
N ASN A 395 12.19 -5.02 28.09
CA ASN A 395 13.65 -4.89 27.97
C ASN A 395 14.35 -6.13 27.39
N SER A 396 13.59 -7.10 26.87
CA SER A 396 14.17 -8.29 26.24
C SER A 396 14.91 -7.96 24.94
N LYS A 397 15.86 -8.83 24.56
CA LYS A 397 16.39 -8.83 23.19
C LYS A 397 15.31 -9.34 22.25
N ILE A 398 15.34 -8.88 21.00
CA ILE A 398 14.43 -9.40 19.97
C ILE A 398 14.67 -10.90 19.78
N LEU A 399 13.60 -11.70 19.88
CA LEU A 399 13.63 -13.10 19.49
C LEU A 399 13.12 -13.20 18.05
N VAL A 400 13.81 -14.01 17.25
CA VAL A 400 13.57 -14.13 15.82
C VAL A 400 13.33 -15.58 15.45
N ASP A 401 12.45 -15.82 14.49
CA ASP A 401 12.40 -17.07 13.76
C ASP A 401 13.60 -17.10 12.80
N VAL A 402 14.54 -18.01 13.04
CA VAL A 402 15.84 -18.07 12.33
C VAL A 402 15.66 -18.37 10.83
N ASP A 403 14.60 -19.09 10.46
CA ASP A 403 14.35 -19.44 9.07
C ASP A 403 13.66 -18.29 8.33
N GLU A 404 12.71 -17.63 8.97
CA GLU A 404 11.89 -16.59 8.35
C GLU A 404 12.55 -15.20 8.36
N ILE A 405 13.43 -14.92 9.32
CA ILE A 405 14.08 -13.61 9.44
C ILE A 405 14.96 -13.27 8.23
N LYS A 406 15.38 -14.27 7.45
CA LYS A 406 16.11 -14.10 6.18
C LYS A 406 15.36 -13.19 5.20
N CYS A 407 14.03 -13.11 5.28
CA CYS A 407 13.24 -12.18 4.49
C CYS A 407 13.58 -10.71 4.80
N LEU A 408 13.87 -10.37 6.06
CA LEU A 408 14.29 -9.03 6.45
C LEU A 408 15.66 -8.66 5.83
N ASP A 409 16.60 -9.60 5.81
CA ASP A 409 17.93 -9.40 5.20
C ASP A 409 17.84 -9.21 3.68
N ALA A 410 16.97 -10.01 3.04
CA ALA A 410 16.66 -9.88 1.63
C ALA A 410 16.11 -8.48 1.30
N VAL A 411 15.19 -7.97 2.11
CA VAL A 411 14.59 -6.64 1.93
C VAL A 411 15.58 -5.51 2.23
N THR A 412 16.46 -5.70 3.20
CA THR A 412 17.52 -4.73 3.55
C THR A 412 18.53 -4.54 2.41
N SER A 413 18.79 -5.61 1.66
CA SER A 413 19.81 -5.65 0.61
C SER A 413 19.29 -5.39 -0.81
N LEU A 414 18.02 -5.01 -0.98
CA LEU A 414 17.37 -4.81 -2.28
C LEU A 414 18.08 -3.78 -3.17
N ASN A 415 18.02 -4.02 -4.47
CA ASN A 415 18.25 -3.00 -5.49
C ASN A 415 16.97 -2.17 -5.68
N ASP A 416 16.93 -0.98 -5.09
CA ASP A 416 15.79 -0.09 -5.12
C ASP A 416 15.60 0.65 -6.47
N GLU A 417 16.56 0.53 -7.38
CA GLU A 417 16.49 1.04 -8.76
C GLU A 417 16.17 -0.06 -9.80
N ALA A 418 15.84 -1.28 -9.33
CA ALA A 418 15.45 -2.39 -10.17
C ALA A 418 14.26 -2.05 -11.08
N LYS A 419 14.27 -2.60 -12.30
CA LYS A 419 13.21 -2.44 -13.31
C LYS A 419 12.42 -3.72 -13.56
N CYS A 420 12.85 -4.83 -12.98
CA CYS A 420 12.15 -6.11 -13.00
C CYS A 420 12.63 -7.00 -11.85
N ILE A 421 11.95 -8.13 -11.66
CA ILE A 421 12.27 -9.11 -10.62
C ILE A 421 13.69 -9.65 -10.69
N HIS A 422 14.27 -9.83 -11.88
CA HIS A 422 15.63 -10.35 -12.04
C HIS A 422 16.72 -9.38 -11.54
N GLU A 423 16.40 -8.10 -11.45
CA GLU A 423 17.31 -7.06 -10.97
C GLU A 423 17.11 -6.74 -9.48
N LEU A 424 16.08 -7.31 -8.84
CA LEU A 424 15.60 -6.90 -7.53
C LEU A 424 16.55 -7.31 -6.40
N HIS A 425 17.03 -8.55 -6.47
CA HIS A 425 17.90 -9.15 -5.45
C HIS A 425 19.36 -9.11 -5.92
N LYS A 426 20.29 -8.96 -4.97
CA LYS A 426 21.73 -9.01 -5.27
C LYS A 426 22.16 -10.37 -5.82
N ASN A 427 21.60 -11.44 -5.28
CA ASN A 427 21.74 -12.79 -5.81
C ASN A 427 20.50 -13.11 -6.68
N PRO A 428 20.65 -13.24 -8.01
CA PRO A 428 19.54 -13.59 -8.89
C PRO A 428 18.93 -14.96 -8.58
N ASP A 429 19.69 -15.88 -7.98
CA ASP A 429 19.22 -17.25 -7.69
C ASP A 429 18.16 -17.28 -6.58
N GLN A 430 18.07 -16.22 -5.77
CA GLN A 430 17.16 -16.13 -4.63
C GLN A 430 15.69 -16.31 -5.02
N ILE A 431 15.29 -15.87 -6.22
CA ILE A 431 13.90 -16.02 -6.70
C ILE A 431 13.56 -17.45 -7.16
N TYR A 432 14.56 -18.34 -7.21
CA TYR A 432 14.43 -19.75 -7.58
C TYR A 432 14.59 -20.68 -6.37
N GLU A 433 14.82 -20.13 -5.18
CA GLU A 433 14.88 -20.88 -3.92
C GLU A 433 13.47 -21.21 -3.42
N SER A 434 13.34 -22.36 -2.75
CA SER A 434 12.06 -22.77 -2.16
C SER A 434 11.68 -21.81 -1.03
N GLY A 435 10.39 -21.45 -0.93
CA GLY A 435 9.93 -20.39 -0.04
C GLY A 435 9.90 -19.01 -0.70
N SER A 436 10.53 -18.85 -1.88
CA SER A 436 10.36 -17.64 -2.68
C SER A 436 9.01 -17.64 -3.39
N VAL A 437 8.34 -16.50 -3.39
CA VAL A 437 7.02 -16.37 -4.00
C VAL A 437 7.08 -16.63 -5.51
N TRP A 438 8.17 -16.24 -6.16
CA TRP A 438 8.35 -16.48 -7.59
C TRP A 438 8.42 -17.97 -7.92
N LYS A 439 9.20 -18.76 -7.17
CA LYS A 439 9.25 -20.20 -7.38
C LYS A 439 7.93 -20.88 -7.07
N ASP A 440 7.39 -20.59 -5.88
CA ASP A 440 6.28 -21.36 -5.31
C ASP A 440 4.94 -21.01 -5.99
N LEU A 441 4.79 -19.77 -6.45
CA LEU A 441 3.62 -19.36 -7.21
C LEU A 441 3.87 -19.45 -8.71
N VAL A 442 4.86 -18.74 -9.28
CA VAL A 442 4.95 -18.56 -10.74
C VAL A 442 5.55 -19.76 -11.47
N LEU A 443 6.57 -20.40 -10.87
CA LEU A 443 7.30 -21.54 -11.44
C LEU A 443 6.81 -22.90 -10.92
N LEU A 444 5.55 -22.96 -10.46
CA LEU A 444 4.96 -24.16 -9.89
C LEU A 444 5.09 -25.37 -10.86
N PRO A 445 5.69 -26.50 -10.45
CA PRO A 445 5.93 -27.63 -11.36
C PRO A 445 4.68 -28.25 -11.98
N THR A 446 3.54 -28.18 -11.27
CA THR A 446 2.23 -28.68 -11.73
C THR A 446 1.49 -27.70 -12.65
N ARG A 447 2.01 -26.49 -12.84
CA ARG A 447 1.37 -25.46 -13.67
C ARG A 447 1.10 -25.93 -15.11
N PRO A 448 2.03 -26.61 -15.83
CA PRO A 448 1.77 -27.03 -17.20
C PRO A 448 0.58 -27.99 -17.33
N SER A 449 0.41 -28.93 -16.40
CA SER A 449 -0.75 -29.84 -16.40
C SER A 449 -2.06 -29.10 -16.13
N LEU A 450 -2.04 -28.15 -15.18
CA LEU A 450 -3.21 -27.31 -14.88
C LEU A 450 -3.60 -26.42 -16.08
N GLN A 451 -2.63 -25.84 -16.76
CA GLN A 451 -2.86 -25.04 -17.96
C GLN A 451 -3.42 -25.87 -19.10
N LEU A 452 -2.94 -27.11 -19.29
CA LEU A 452 -3.47 -28.02 -20.31
C LEU A 452 -4.95 -28.38 -20.05
N GLU A 453 -5.30 -28.64 -18.79
CA GLU A 453 -6.68 -28.90 -18.37
C GLU A 453 -7.57 -27.68 -18.65
N LEU A 454 -7.18 -26.49 -18.17
CA LEU A 454 -7.91 -25.25 -18.39
C LEU A 454 -8.04 -24.91 -19.88
N LYS A 455 -6.97 -25.08 -20.66
CA LYS A 455 -6.98 -24.86 -22.12
C LYS A 455 -7.99 -25.76 -22.82
N THR A 456 -8.05 -27.04 -22.47
CA THR A 456 -9.02 -27.99 -23.02
C THR A 456 -10.46 -27.55 -22.74
N VAL A 457 -10.74 -27.12 -21.51
CA VAL A 457 -12.06 -26.64 -21.09
C VAL A 457 -12.45 -25.35 -21.82
N VAL A 458 -11.55 -24.37 -21.86
CA VAL A 458 -11.79 -23.08 -22.55
C VAL A 458 -12.06 -23.30 -24.04
N LYS A 459 -11.31 -24.17 -24.72
CA LYS A 459 -11.57 -24.52 -26.13
C LYS A 459 -12.97 -25.08 -26.34
N LYS A 460 -13.43 -25.93 -25.44
CA LYS A 460 -14.79 -26.50 -25.50
C LYS A 460 -15.88 -25.44 -25.31
N ILE A 461 -15.62 -24.40 -24.52
CA ILE A 461 -16.59 -23.31 -24.26
C ILE A 461 -16.62 -22.30 -25.42
N GLU A 462 -15.45 -21.85 -25.87
CA GLU A 462 -15.31 -20.73 -26.82
C GLU A 462 -15.40 -21.17 -28.28
N THR A 463 -15.10 -22.45 -28.56
CA THR A 463 -15.21 -23.04 -29.89
C THR A 463 -16.28 -24.14 -29.86
N PRO A 464 -17.57 -23.78 -29.72
CA PRO A 464 -18.63 -24.78 -29.75
C PRO A 464 -18.61 -25.47 -31.12
N VAL A 465 -18.59 -26.81 -31.11
CA VAL A 465 -18.76 -27.61 -32.32
C VAL A 465 -20.05 -27.14 -32.98
N SER A 466 -19.96 -26.67 -34.21
CA SER A 466 -21.11 -26.39 -35.06
C SER A 466 -21.96 -27.66 -35.14
N SER A 467 -23.04 -27.72 -34.37
CA SER A 467 -24.05 -28.79 -34.45
C SER A 467 -24.93 -28.60 -35.67
#